data_AF-A0A2W4JCR5-F1
#
_entry.id   AF-A0A2W4JCR5-F1
#
_cell.length_a   1.000
_cell.length_b   1.000
_cell.length_c   1.000
_cell.angle_alpha   90.00
_cell.angle_beta   90.00
_cell.angle_gamma   90.00
#
_symmetry.space_group_name_H-M   'P 1'
#
loop_
_entity.id
_entity.type
_entity.pdbx_description
1 polymer ?
#
loop_
_entity_poly.entity_id
_entity_poly.type
_entity_poly.pdbx_seq_one_letter_code
_entity_poly.pdbx_strand_id
1 'polypeptide(L)'
;MNEYSQATETRIVDQVVVEHGTVPVDNLYFDLKDLSVNHGAVDYPALISLSPQRIVRNESGSFQLFRIGDAVTSRNIHAAILDAYRLCWAI
;
A
#
# COMPACT_ATOMS: atom_id res chain seq x y z
N MET A 1 19.20 -17.63 -15.43
CA MET A 1 20.29 -18.04 -14.51
C MET A 1 19.66 -18.16 -13.14
N ASN A 2 19.67 -19.34 -12.53
CA ASN A 2 19.22 -19.49 -11.16
C ASN A 2 20.18 -18.71 -10.23
N GLU A 3 19.68 -17.73 -9.47
CA GLU A 3 20.54 -16.88 -8.62
C GLU A 3 21.30 -17.67 -7.53
N TYR A 4 20.78 -18.84 -7.14
CA TYR A 4 21.38 -19.68 -6.11
C TYR A 4 22.31 -20.77 -6.66
N SER A 5 22.01 -21.33 -7.83
CA SER A 5 22.80 -22.45 -8.39
C SER A 5 23.62 -22.08 -9.63
N GLN A 6 23.45 -20.89 -10.18
CA GLN A 6 23.99 -20.42 -11.47
C GLN A 6 23.71 -21.33 -12.68
N ALA A 7 22.92 -22.39 -12.47
CA ALA A 7 22.55 -23.32 -13.51
C ALA A 7 21.56 -22.66 -14.47
N THR A 8 21.68 -23.04 -15.74
CA THR A 8 20.71 -22.72 -16.78
C THR A 8 20.15 -24.03 -17.29
N GLU A 9 18.82 -24.15 -17.29
CA GLU A 9 18.11 -25.34 -17.75
C GLU A 9 17.14 -24.96 -18.86
N THR A 10 16.93 -25.86 -19.82
CA THR A 10 15.95 -25.72 -20.89
C THR A 10 14.81 -26.71 -20.67
N ARG A 11 13.57 -26.26 -20.85
CA ARG A 11 12.34 -27.05 -20.71
C ARG A 11 11.44 -26.83 -21.93
N ILE A 12 10.80 -27.90 -22.42
CA ILE A 12 9.74 -27.82 -23.45
C ILE A 12 8.41 -27.95 -22.70
N VAL A 13 7.56 -26.93 -22.82
CA VAL A 13 6.23 -26.86 -22.18
C VAL A 13 5.25 -26.19 -23.13
N ASP A 14 3.97 -26.48 -22.97
CA ASP A 14 2.91 -25.86 -23.78
C ASP A 14 2.68 -24.39 -23.43
N GLN A 15 2.88 -24.01 -22.15
CA GLN A 15 2.72 -22.64 -21.67
C GLN A 15 3.68 -22.33 -20.51
N VAL A 16 4.09 -21.07 -20.44
CA VAL A 16 4.84 -20.50 -19.31
C VAL A 16 4.06 -19.30 -18.78
N VAL A 17 3.72 -19.32 -17.50
CA VAL A 17 3.13 -18.18 -16.79
C VAL A 17 4.16 -17.67 -15.79
N VAL A 18 4.47 -16.37 -15.87
CA VAL A 18 5.38 -15.70 -14.95
C VAL A 18 4.59 -14.69 -14.14
N GLU A 19 4.62 -14.86 -12.82
CA GLU A 19 4.15 -13.87 -11.86
C GLU A 19 5.40 -13.27 -11.21
N HIS A 20 5.60 -11.95 -11.37
CA HIS A 20 6.78 -11.23 -10.87
C HIS A 20 6.35 -10.14 -9.88
N GLY A 21 5.36 -10.44 -9.04
CA GLY A 21 4.74 -9.46 -8.17
C GLY A 21 4.14 -8.28 -8.91
N THR A 22 3.80 -7.26 -8.13
CA THR A 22 3.36 -5.95 -8.63
C THR A 22 4.23 -4.86 -8.02
N VAL A 23 4.45 -3.80 -8.80
CA VAL A 23 5.10 -2.58 -8.33
C VAL A 23 4.01 -1.57 -7.99
N PRO A 24 3.93 -1.06 -6.74
CA PRO A 24 2.97 -0.02 -6.39
C PRO A 24 3.16 1.24 -7.24
N VAL A 25 2.06 1.82 -7.73
CA VAL A 25 2.07 3.14 -8.35
C VAL A 25 2.02 4.18 -7.23
N ASP A 26 3.19 4.58 -6.71
CA ASP A 26 3.31 5.39 -5.49
C ASP A 26 3.71 6.86 -5.73
N ASN A 27 4.02 7.22 -6.98
CA ASN A 27 4.50 8.55 -7.38
C ASN A 27 3.58 9.66 -6.86
N LEU A 28 2.28 9.56 -7.16
CA LEU A 28 1.27 10.54 -6.74
C LEU A 28 1.19 10.66 -5.22
N TYR A 29 1.36 9.54 -4.50
CA TYR A 29 1.36 9.59 -3.04
C TYR A 29 2.54 10.40 -2.52
N PHE A 30 3.74 10.19 -3.07
CA PHE A 30 4.92 10.94 -2.66
C PHE A 30 4.84 12.41 -3.03
N ASP A 31 4.29 12.74 -4.20
CA ASP A 31 4.04 14.13 -4.61
C ASP A 31 3.07 14.86 -3.66
N LEU A 32 2.10 14.14 -3.08
CA LEU A 32 1.08 14.71 -2.19
C LEU A 32 1.46 14.67 -0.71
N LYS A 33 2.44 13.85 -0.32
CA LYS A 33 2.72 13.54 1.09
C LYS A 33 3.03 14.79 1.92
N ASP A 34 3.89 15.66 1.42
CA ASP A 34 4.33 16.86 2.15
C ASP A 34 3.24 17.94 2.20
N LEU A 35 2.21 17.84 1.34
CA LEU A 35 1.04 18.73 1.34
C LEU A 35 -0.06 18.26 2.30
N SER A 36 0.04 17.03 2.82
CA SER A 36 -0.98 16.44 3.71
C SER A 36 -0.77 16.81 5.18
N VAL A 37 -1.87 16.95 5.92
CA VAL A 37 -1.89 17.26 7.36
C VAL A 37 -1.15 16.21 8.18
N ASN A 38 -1.26 14.94 7.79
CA ASN A 38 -0.69 13.81 8.53
C ASN A 38 0.69 13.37 8.00
N HIS A 39 1.23 13.96 6.92
CA HIS A 39 2.42 13.46 6.22
C HIS A 39 2.36 11.95 5.88
N GLY A 40 1.15 11.46 5.59
CA GLY A 40 0.89 10.03 5.35
C GLY A 40 0.92 9.13 6.61
N ALA A 41 0.96 9.70 7.81
CA ALA A 41 0.93 8.93 9.05
C ALA A 41 -0.46 8.33 9.33
N VAL A 42 -0.46 7.09 9.84
CA VAL A 42 -1.66 6.36 10.25
C VAL A 42 -1.61 6.13 11.76
N ASP A 43 -2.69 6.50 12.45
CA ASP A 43 -2.94 6.14 13.84
C ASP A 43 -3.54 4.73 13.87
N TYR A 44 -2.67 3.72 13.98
CA TYR A 44 -3.09 2.32 13.99
C TYR A 44 -4.01 1.96 15.17
N PRO A 45 -3.75 2.40 16.42
CA PRO A 45 -4.70 2.22 17.52
C PRO A 45 -6.09 2.76 17.19
N ALA A 46 -6.19 3.99 16.66
CA ALA A 46 -7.47 4.56 16.26
C ALA A 46 -8.11 3.79 15.10
N LEU A 47 -7.34 3.40 14.09
CA LEU A 47 -7.81 2.65 12.92
C LEU A 47 -8.40 1.29 13.31
N ILE A 48 -7.73 0.57 14.21
CA ILE A 48 -8.19 -0.72 14.73
C ILE A 48 -9.47 -0.56 15.56
N SER A 49 -9.56 0.54 16.31
CA SER A 49 -10.71 0.87 17.17
C SER A 49 -11.89 1.48 16.41
N LEU A 50 -11.80 1.63 15.08
CA LEU A 50 -12.78 2.36 14.25
C LEU A 50 -13.00 3.81 14.73
N SER A 51 -11.93 4.45 15.19
CA SER A 51 -11.92 5.84 15.65
C SER A 51 -11.30 6.77 14.62
N PRO A 52 -11.71 8.06 14.57
CA PRO A 52 -11.18 9.03 13.62
C PRO A 52 -9.66 9.19 13.72
N GLN A 53 -9.01 9.38 12.57
CA GLN A 53 -7.58 9.65 12.48
C GLN A 53 -7.29 11.11 12.85
N ARG A 54 -6.50 11.36 13.90
CA ARG A 54 -6.25 12.72 14.43
C ARG A 54 -4.79 13.17 14.40
N ILE A 55 -3.90 12.39 13.79
CA ILE A 55 -2.49 12.77 13.69
C ILE A 55 -2.36 14.03 12.82
N VAL A 56 -1.75 15.07 13.40
CA VAL A 56 -1.31 16.28 12.72
C VAL A 56 0.21 16.33 12.79
N ARG A 57 0.85 16.37 11.62
CA ARG A 57 2.30 16.54 11.44
C ARG A 57 2.65 17.76 10.59
N ASN A 58 1.67 18.31 9.90
CA ASN A 58 1.76 19.53 9.11
C ASN A 58 0.51 20.38 9.33
N GLU A 59 0.66 21.48 10.05
CA GLU A 59 -0.45 22.42 10.30
C GLU A 59 -0.88 23.19 9.04
N SER A 60 -0.02 23.25 8.01
CA SER A 60 -0.32 23.92 6.75
C SER A 60 -1.02 23.02 5.71
N GLY A 61 -1.14 21.73 5.98
CA GLY A 61 -1.80 20.78 5.09
C GLY A 61 -3.32 21.00 5.04
N SER A 62 -3.95 20.63 3.92
CA SER A 62 -5.41 20.80 3.73
C SER A 62 -6.20 19.49 3.67
N PHE A 63 -5.52 18.35 3.65
CA PHE A 63 -6.13 17.02 3.55
C PHE A 63 -5.34 15.98 4.33
N GLN A 64 -5.98 14.88 4.73
CA GLN A 64 -5.28 13.69 5.20
C GLN A 64 -5.00 12.75 4.03
N LEU A 65 -3.82 12.14 4.02
CA LEU A 65 -3.38 11.24 2.97
C LEU A 65 -3.16 9.83 3.54
N PHE A 66 -3.74 8.83 2.90
CA PHE A 66 -3.62 7.42 3.30
C PHE A 66 -3.33 6.55 2.06
N ARG A 67 -2.58 5.46 2.26
CA ARG A 67 -2.45 4.38 1.27
C ARG A 67 -3.05 3.11 1.83
N ILE A 68 -3.79 2.39 0.99
CA ILE A 68 -4.43 1.12 1.34
C ILE A 68 -4.26 0.12 0.19
N GLY A 69 -4.40 -1.17 0.51
CA GLY A 69 -4.29 -2.23 -0.49
C GLY A 69 -2.95 -2.23 -1.24
N ASP A 70 -3.01 -2.40 -2.56
CA ASP A 70 -1.83 -2.52 -3.43
C ASP A 70 -0.95 -1.26 -3.46
N ALA A 71 -1.47 -0.09 -3.05
CA ALA A 71 -0.66 1.11 -2.87
C ALA A 71 0.34 1.01 -1.71
N VAL A 72 0.15 0.06 -0.79
CA VAL A 72 1.09 -0.26 0.30
C VAL A 72 1.94 -1.48 -0.07
N THR A 73 1.29 -2.58 -0.42
CA THR A 73 1.92 -3.84 -0.84
C THR A 73 0.84 -4.73 -1.44
N SER A 74 1.14 -5.43 -2.54
CA SER A 74 0.18 -6.37 -3.11
C SER A 74 -0.13 -7.48 -2.11
N ARG A 75 -1.38 -7.51 -1.67
CA ARG A 75 -1.91 -8.48 -0.71
C ARG A 75 -3.27 -8.99 -1.21
N ASN A 76 -4.02 -9.63 -0.32
CA ASN A 76 -5.37 -10.12 -0.60
C ASN A 76 -6.40 -8.96 -0.64
N ILE A 77 -7.34 -9.02 -1.60
CA ILE A 77 -8.49 -8.13 -1.75
C ILE A 77 -9.27 -7.87 -0.45
N HIS A 78 -9.42 -8.87 0.42
CA HIS A 78 -10.11 -8.73 1.70
C HIS A 78 -9.40 -7.74 2.64
N ALA A 79 -8.06 -7.72 2.62
CA ALA A 79 -7.30 -6.77 3.42
C ALA A 79 -7.49 -5.34 2.91
N ALA A 80 -7.45 -5.14 1.59
CA ALA A 80 -7.68 -3.83 0.97
C ALA A 80 -9.09 -3.28 1.30
N ILE A 81 -10.11 -4.12 1.23
CA ILE A 81 -11.49 -3.76 1.60
C ILE A 81 -11.59 -3.41 3.09
N LEU A 82 -10.95 -4.18 3.97
CA LEU A 82 -10.99 -3.93 5.41
C LEU A 82 -10.28 -2.63 5.78
N ASP A 83 -9.14 -2.33 5.15
CA ASP A 83 -8.42 -1.06 5.35
C ASP A 83 -9.29 0.14 4.90
N ALA A 84 -9.95 0.04 3.74
CA ALA A 84 -10.89 1.05 3.26
C ALA A 84 -12.07 1.24 4.23
N TYR A 85 -12.68 0.14 4.68
CA TYR A 85 -13.81 0.18 5.61
C TYR A 85 -13.43 0.90 6.91
N ARG A 86 -12.30 0.56 7.51
CA ARG A 86 -11.86 1.17 8.78
C ARG A 86 -11.62 2.67 8.66
N LEU A 87 -11.02 3.11 7.55
CA LEU A 87 -10.82 4.53 7.29
C LEU A 87 -12.15 5.24 7.04
N CYS A 88 -12.95 4.74 6.10
CA CYS A 88 -14.18 5.39 5.65
C CYS A 88 -15.31 5.38 6.68
N TRP A 89 -15.36 4.38 7.55
CA TRP A 89 -16.36 4.31 8.61
C TRP A 89 -16.08 5.28 9.75
N ALA A 90 -14.81 5.59 9.97
CA ALA A 90 -14.35 6.39 11.10
C ALA A 90 -14.16 7.88 10.78
N ILE A 91 -14.45 8.31 9.54
CA ILE A 91 -14.38 9.72 9.12
C ILE A 91 -15.50 10.53 9.76
#